data_AF-A0A557R1K4-F1
#
_entry.id   AF-A0A557R1K4-F1
#
_cell.length_a   1.000
_cell.length_b   1.000
_cell.length_c   1.000
_cell.angle_alpha   90.00
_cell.angle_beta   90.00
_cell.angle_gamma   90.00
#
_symmetry.space_group_name_H-M   'P 1'
#
loop_
_entity.id
_entity.type
_entity.pdbx_description
1 polymer ?
#
loop_
_entity_poly.entity_id
_entity_poly.type
_entity_poly.pdbx_seq_one_letter_code
_entity_poly.pdbx_strand_id
1 'polypeptide(L)'
;MQNIISVVVIILLAGCASFSPSLPENYSGDTATIDDSFQRLSRSTAKFYYIRQLNDKNIQNALTATYEATEGRGAQLIAMGASRLVPAEPLSLYVVGRVYHSAPIGYLINSKSNYIVEGRVSFTPTAGERYLVSGELGEYYSAVWIEDINGNVVSTMVEAKAPGYFKIGDSERSEKRVLTREELFFGLSGGESVGLVEEKLGAPNSVEKYRASVFSNSPSTVTYKYAGLGSVLFLSRNSEPEFVERVAPALNYLQQGSPIEAQFDSEVEAQLNSEGSILRHVARNFYRRDEIDVETLDLVAKKIWSAKSTEDRNTIDAIAWFCRVLEKSSNSRYRDLLEMVSVQAESSKVRKYARSAFELLPDVDVVQFVPDAD
;
A
#
# COMPACT_ATOMS: atom_id res chain seq x y z
N MET A 1 -20.94 54.66 38.54
CA MET A 1 -20.03 53.51 38.68
C MET A 1 -20.55 52.36 37.83
N GLN A 2 -20.11 52.26 36.58
CA GLN A 2 -20.22 51.05 35.75
C GLN A 2 -19.67 51.41 34.39
N ASN A 3 -18.44 50.97 34.08
CA ASN A 3 -17.86 50.99 32.73
C ASN A 3 -16.46 50.34 32.74
N ILE A 4 -16.30 49.11 33.24
CA ILE A 4 -15.04 48.35 33.01
C ILE A 4 -15.33 46.84 33.04
N ILE A 5 -15.98 46.26 32.02
CA ILE A 5 -15.84 44.82 31.69
C ILE A 5 -16.15 44.64 30.20
N SER A 6 -15.17 44.76 29.29
CA SER A 6 -15.34 44.34 27.87
C SER A 6 -14.04 44.15 27.05
N VAL A 7 -12.86 43.88 27.64
CA VAL A 7 -11.60 43.80 26.84
C VAL A 7 -10.75 42.55 27.12
N VAL A 8 -11.31 41.36 27.39
CA VAL A 8 -10.46 40.16 27.68
C VAL A 8 -10.89 38.87 26.95
N VAL A 9 -11.36 38.92 25.69
CA VAL A 9 -11.71 37.66 24.96
C VAL A 9 -11.23 37.63 23.48
N ILE A 10 -10.05 38.15 23.14
CA ILE A 10 -9.50 38.06 21.75
C ILE A 10 -8.03 37.56 21.69
N ILE A 11 -7.52 36.78 22.66
CA ILE A 11 -6.14 36.25 22.59
C ILE A 11 -6.07 34.72 22.79
N LEU A 12 -7.07 33.95 22.34
CA LEU A 12 -7.06 32.47 22.50
C LEU A 12 -7.24 31.66 21.21
N LEU A 13 -7.04 32.23 20.02
CA LEU A 13 -7.24 31.50 18.74
C LEU A 13 -6.04 31.55 17.79
N ALA A 14 -4.81 31.40 18.32
CA ALA A 14 -3.62 31.22 17.48
C ALA A 14 -2.89 29.92 17.86
N GLY A 15 -3.58 28.80 17.71
CA GLY A 15 -2.99 27.47 17.69
C GLY A 15 -2.83 26.97 16.25
N CYS A 16 -2.35 27.78 15.32
CA CYS A 16 -1.96 27.26 14.01
C CYS A 16 -0.72 26.38 14.23
N ALA A 17 -0.86 25.06 14.07
CA ALA A 17 0.29 24.17 14.04
C ALA A 17 1.21 24.63 12.89
N SER A 18 2.33 25.27 13.23
CA SER A 18 3.30 25.74 12.24
C SER A 18 4.17 24.56 11.81
N PHE A 19 4.03 24.14 10.56
CA PHE A 19 4.90 23.14 9.95
C PHE A 19 6.14 23.83 9.39
N SER A 20 7.31 23.22 9.61
CA SER A 20 8.53 23.70 8.98
C SER A 20 8.57 23.30 7.51
N PRO A 21 9.11 24.15 6.62
CA PRO A 21 9.41 23.72 5.26
C PRO A 21 10.45 22.59 5.27
N SER A 22 10.39 21.70 4.28
CA SER A 22 11.34 20.59 4.15
C SER A 22 12.74 21.06 3.72
N LEU A 23 12.84 22.23 3.10
CA LEU A 23 14.08 22.91 2.78
C LEU A 23 14.24 24.16 3.66
N PRO A 24 15.46 24.48 4.13
CA PRO A 24 15.76 25.78 4.75
C PRO A 24 15.40 26.96 3.83
N GLU A 25 15.11 28.11 4.42
CA GLU A 25 14.90 29.34 3.65
C GLU A 25 16.18 29.69 2.87
N ASN A 26 16.04 30.01 1.58
CA ASN A 26 17.14 30.26 0.64
C ASN A 26 18.09 29.07 0.41
N TYR A 27 17.62 27.84 0.59
CA TYR A 27 18.41 26.66 0.23
C TYR A 27 18.76 26.65 -1.27
N SER A 28 20.05 26.49 -1.59
CA SER A 28 20.59 26.49 -2.96
C SER A 28 21.42 25.25 -3.30
N GLY A 29 21.47 24.27 -2.38
CA GLY A 29 22.18 23.02 -2.60
C GLY A 29 21.41 22.02 -3.46
N ASP A 30 22.04 20.89 -3.72
CA ASP A 30 21.42 19.78 -4.44
C ASP A 30 20.25 19.20 -3.63
N THR A 31 19.20 18.76 -4.34
CA THR A 31 17.99 18.22 -3.71
C THR A 31 17.63 16.85 -4.27
N ALA A 32 16.85 16.11 -3.50
CA ALA A 32 16.16 14.91 -3.91
C ALA A 32 14.66 15.04 -3.58
N THR A 33 13.83 14.14 -4.11
CA THR A 33 12.39 14.12 -3.78
C THR A 33 12.03 12.90 -2.95
N ILE A 34 11.19 13.09 -1.93
CA ILE A 34 10.58 11.97 -1.21
C ILE A 34 9.06 12.10 -1.22
N ASP A 35 8.41 11.02 -1.63
CA ASP A 35 6.96 10.86 -1.62
C ASP A 35 6.53 10.01 -0.41
N ASP A 36 5.44 10.41 0.24
CA ASP A 36 4.72 9.55 1.19
C ASP A 36 3.75 8.64 0.43
N SER A 37 3.41 7.49 0.99
CA SER A 37 2.45 6.56 0.39
C SER A 37 1.31 6.20 1.32
N PHE A 38 0.26 5.63 0.73
CA PHE A 38 -0.83 5.01 1.45
C PHE A 38 -1.38 3.79 0.72
N GLN A 39 -2.07 2.96 1.48
CA GLN A 39 -2.87 1.85 0.98
C GLN A 39 -4.29 1.99 1.50
N ARG A 40 -5.23 2.20 0.58
CA ARG A 40 -6.66 2.25 0.92
C ARG A 40 -7.14 0.86 1.31
N LEU A 41 -7.80 0.76 2.46
CA LEU A 41 -8.42 -0.45 2.96
C LEU A 41 -9.94 -0.43 2.71
N SER A 42 -10.54 0.75 2.90
CA SER A 42 -11.98 0.97 2.68
C SER A 42 -12.26 2.42 2.28
N ARG A 43 -13.54 2.78 2.18
CA ARG A 43 -13.96 4.18 1.97
C ARG A 43 -13.61 5.10 3.13
N SER A 44 -13.37 4.57 4.33
CA SER A 44 -13.11 5.33 5.57
C SER A 44 -11.75 5.06 6.20
N THR A 45 -10.98 4.10 5.68
CA THR A 45 -9.79 3.58 6.35
C THR A 45 -8.64 3.35 5.37
N ALA A 46 -7.42 3.71 5.77
CA ALA A 46 -6.20 3.46 5.00
C ALA A 46 -4.98 3.28 5.92
N LYS A 47 -3.98 2.57 5.41
CA LYS A 47 -2.62 2.50 5.98
C LYS A 47 -1.81 3.63 5.36
N PHE A 48 -1.15 4.46 6.17
CA PHE A 48 -0.30 5.57 5.73
C PHE A 48 1.14 5.30 6.10
N TYR A 49 2.06 5.64 5.20
CA TYR A 49 3.50 5.57 5.39
C TYR A 49 4.10 6.94 5.04
N TYR A 50 4.63 7.65 6.03
CA TYR A 50 5.02 9.04 5.85
C TYR A 50 6.17 9.49 6.74
N ILE A 51 6.82 10.59 6.34
CA ILE A 51 7.78 11.30 7.19
C ILE A 51 7.04 12.30 8.08
N ARG A 52 7.10 12.10 9.40
CA ARG A 52 6.57 13.05 10.39
C ARG A 52 7.54 14.20 10.66
N GLN A 53 8.84 13.89 10.72
CA GLN A 53 9.88 14.87 11.03
C GLN A 53 11.09 14.74 10.12
N LEU A 54 11.66 15.88 9.74
CA LEU A 54 12.95 16.00 9.07
C LEU A 54 13.88 16.82 9.97
N ASN A 55 15.00 16.23 10.39
CA ASN A 55 15.97 16.84 11.30
C ASN A 55 15.29 17.48 12.53
N ASP A 56 14.43 16.70 13.21
CA ASP A 56 13.65 17.07 14.40
C ASP A 56 12.57 18.13 14.21
N LYS A 57 12.33 18.58 12.97
CA LYS A 57 11.27 19.54 12.66
C LYS A 57 10.05 18.81 12.09
N ASN A 58 8.87 19.11 12.62
CA ASN A 58 7.62 18.62 12.06
C ASN A 58 7.40 19.24 10.67
N ILE A 59 7.07 18.38 9.71
CA ILE A 59 6.80 18.78 8.33
C ILE A 59 5.38 18.37 7.93
N GLN A 60 4.84 19.05 6.90
CA GLN A 60 3.63 18.61 6.23
C GLN A 60 3.85 17.21 5.62
N ASN A 61 2.82 16.36 5.69
CA ASN A 61 2.88 14.96 5.28
C ASN A 61 1.53 14.44 4.77
N ALA A 62 1.50 13.21 4.25
CA ALA A 62 0.29 12.61 3.70
C ALA A 62 -0.86 12.56 4.70
N LEU A 63 -0.59 12.35 5.98
CA LEU A 63 -1.65 12.26 6.99
C LEU A 63 -2.27 13.63 7.30
N THR A 64 -1.46 14.68 7.39
CA THR A 64 -1.97 16.05 7.59
C THR A 64 -2.75 16.53 6.36
N ALA A 65 -2.23 16.28 5.16
CA ALA A 65 -2.94 16.58 3.91
C ALA A 65 -4.27 15.80 3.79
N THR A 66 -4.28 14.53 4.20
CA THR A 66 -5.50 13.69 4.23
C THR A 66 -6.52 14.24 5.21
N TYR A 67 -6.08 14.64 6.40
CA TYR A 67 -6.96 15.22 7.42
C TYR A 67 -7.64 16.49 6.88
N GLU A 68 -6.87 17.41 6.32
CA GLU A 68 -7.37 18.64 5.70
C GLU A 68 -8.35 18.36 4.55
N ALA A 69 -8.08 17.36 3.71
CA ALA A 69 -8.95 16.99 2.60
C ALA A 69 -10.25 16.26 3.03
N THR A 70 -10.21 15.58 4.17
CA THR A 70 -11.31 14.77 4.72
C THR A 70 -12.24 15.58 5.63
N GLU A 71 -11.75 16.69 6.20
CA GLU A 71 -12.52 17.52 7.12
C GLU A 71 -13.88 17.94 6.51
N GLY A 72 -14.96 17.76 7.29
CA GLY A 72 -16.32 18.08 6.85
C GLY A 72 -16.98 17.08 5.90
N ARG A 73 -16.33 15.95 5.55
CA ARG A 73 -16.85 14.95 4.60
C ARG A 73 -17.47 13.69 5.24
N GLY A 74 -17.76 13.74 6.54
CA GLY A 74 -18.35 12.62 7.27
C GLY A 74 -17.43 11.40 7.30
N ALA A 75 -17.96 10.22 6.99
CA ALA A 75 -17.19 8.97 7.00
C ALA A 75 -16.28 8.76 5.77
N GLN A 76 -16.36 9.63 4.75
CA GLN A 76 -15.58 9.49 3.53
C GLN A 76 -14.13 9.97 3.73
N LEU A 77 -13.16 9.08 3.53
CA LEU A 77 -11.73 9.39 3.57
C LEU A 77 -11.22 9.84 2.19
N ILE A 78 -10.72 11.07 2.09
CA ILE A 78 -9.94 11.54 0.94
C ILE A 78 -8.47 11.38 1.29
N ALA A 79 -7.89 10.23 0.93
CA ALA A 79 -6.50 9.92 1.19
C ALA A 79 -5.62 10.71 0.22
N MET A 80 -4.70 11.51 0.76
CA MET A 80 -3.77 12.33 0.00
C MET A 80 -2.36 11.77 0.16
N GLY A 81 -1.56 11.83 -0.90
CA GLY A 81 -0.11 11.73 -0.81
C GLY A 81 0.52 13.04 -0.35
N ALA A 82 1.84 13.04 -0.24
CA ALA A 82 2.61 14.27 -0.11
C ALA A 82 4.00 14.07 -0.70
N SER A 83 4.45 15.01 -1.52
CA SER A 83 5.76 15.01 -2.16
C SER A 83 6.54 16.24 -1.72
N ARG A 84 7.83 16.07 -1.43
CA ARG A 84 8.68 17.18 -0.99
C ARG A 84 10.11 17.05 -1.47
N LEU A 85 10.73 18.21 -1.72
CA LEU A 85 12.16 18.31 -1.86
C LEU A 85 12.84 18.21 -0.50
N VAL A 86 13.96 17.49 -0.46
CA VAL A 86 14.84 17.38 0.69
C VAL A 86 16.29 17.65 0.26
N PRO A 87 17.16 18.13 1.16
CA PRO A 87 18.59 18.29 0.87
C PRO A 87 19.24 16.95 0.49
N ALA A 88 20.12 16.94 -0.51
CA ALA A 88 20.94 15.78 -0.89
C ALA A 88 22.15 15.59 0.06
N GLU A 89 21.88 15.60 1.37
CA GLU A 89 22.87 15.47 2.44
C GLU A 89 22.37 14.49 3.52
N PRO A 90 23.18 14.05 4.49
CA PRO A 90 22.70 13.15 5.54
C PRO A 90 21.51 13.71 6.32
N LEU A 91 20.38 13.00 6.27
CA LEU A 91 19.13 13.34 6.94
C LEU A 91 18.84 12.40 8.10
N SER A 92 18.20 12.95 9.13
CA SER A 92 17.50 12.19 10.16
C SER A 92 15.99 12.31 9.93
N LEU A 93 15.37 11.21 9.51
CA LEU A 93 13.93 11.17 9.24
C LEU A 93 13.20 10.42 10.35
N TYR A 94 12.10 10.97 10.84
CA TYR A 94 11.17 10.26 11.71
C TYR A 94 10.02 9.72 10.86
N VAL A 95 10.06 8.42 10.57
CA VAL A 95 9.10 7.73 9.67
C VAL A 95 8.01 7.05 10.48
N VAL A 96 6.80 7.01 9.92
CA VAL A 96 5.61 6.46 10.56
C VAL A 96 4.84 5.61 9.55
N GLY A 97 4.56 4.37 9.91
CA GLY A 97 3.52 3.55 9.31
C GLY A 97 2.35 3.44 10.28
N ARG A 98 1.12 3.81 9.89
CA ARG A 98 -0.06 3.64 10.75
C ARG A 98 -1.37 3.42 10.01
N VAL A 99 -2.31 2.76 10.68
CA VAL A 99 -3.71 2.73 10.26
C VAL A 99 -4.39 4.04 10.68
N TYR A 100 -5.15 4.63 9.75
CA TYR A 100 -5.94 5.83 9.95
C TYR A 100 -7.39 5.61 9.54
N HIS A 101 -8.31 6.10 10.37
CA HIS A 101 -9.74 6.12 10.12
C HIS A 101 -10.24 7.57 10.03
N SER A 102 -11.15 7.85 9.09
CA SER A 102 -11.78 9.17 8.93
C SER A 102 -12.64 9.58 10.13
N ALA A 103 -13.17 8.62 10.88
CA ALA A 103 -14.02 8.86 12.05
C ALA A 103 -13.44 8.24 13.34
N PRO A 104 -13.53 8.93 14.50
CA PRO A 104 -13.00 8.41 15.78
C PRO A 104 -13.56 7.05 16.19
N ILE A 105 -14.84 6.78 15.89
CA ILE A 105 -15.49 5.50 16.19
C ILE A 105 -14.80 4.31 15.53
N GLY A 106 -14.15 4.52 14.38
CA GLY A 106 -13.38 3.49 13.68
C GLY A 106 -12.25 2.92 14.52
N TYR A 107 -11.58 3.74 15.33
CA TYR A 107 -10.52 3.27 16.23
C TYR A 107 -11.05 2.40 17.36
N LEU A 108 -12.27 2.68 17.86
CA LEU A 108 -12.89 1.88 18.92
C LEU A 108 -13.35 0.52 18.39
N ILE A 109 -14.02 0.50 17.23
CA ILE A 109 -14.52 -0.74 16.61
C ILE A 109 -13.36 -1.63 16.15
N ASN A 110 -12.30 -1.04 15.57
CA ASN A 110 -11.16 -1.75 15.01
C ASN A 110 -9.95 -1.76 15.95
N SER A 111 -10.17 -1.78 17.27
CA SER A 111 -9.11 -1.67 18.28
C SER A 111 -7.98 -2.69 18.14
N LYS A 112 -8.26 -3.87 17.56
CA LYS A 112 -7.28 -4.93 17.30
C LYS A 112 -6.45 -4.76 16.03
N SER A 113 -6.83 -3.86 15.12
CA SER A 113 -6.18 -3.66 13.82
C SER A 113 -5.67 -2.23 13.60
N ASN A 114 -5.60 -1.40 14.66
CA ASN A 114 -5.03 -0.06 14.62
C ASN A 114 -3.49 -0.07 14.72
N TYR A 115 -2.83 -0.77 13.79
CA TYR A 115 -1.38 -0.93 13.81
C TYR A 115 -0.63 0.39 13.63
N ILE A 116 0.50 0.52 14.34
CA ILE A 116 1.45 1.62 14.22
C ILE A 116 2.89 1.11 14.39
N VAL A 117 3.78 1.61 13.56
CA VAL A 117 5.23 1.46 13.66
C VAL A 117 5.87 2.79 13.35
N GLU A 118 6.74 3.28 14.23
CA GLU A 118 7.39 4.56 14.03
C GLU A 118 8.78 4.61 14.65
N GLY A 119 9.66 5.38 14.04
CA GLY A 119 11.03 5.44 14.48
C GLY A 119 11.89 6.34 13.62
N ARG A 120 13.13 6.52 14.05
CA ARG A 120 14.11 7.35 13.37
C ARG A 120 14.97 6.50 12.44
N VAL A 121 15.17 6.99 11.22
CA VAL A 121 16.07 6.39 10.24
C VAL A 121 17.10 7.42 9.79
N SER A 122 18.33 6.96 9.57
CA SER A 122 19.35 7.74 8.88
C SER A 122 19.27 7.44 7.39
N PHE A 123 19.27 8.49 6.58
CA PHE A 123 19.12 8.38 5.14
C PHE A 123 19.93 9.48 4.46
N THR A 124 20.67 9.16 3.40
CA THR A 124 21.40 10.15 2.59
C THR A 124 20.91 10.01 1.16
N PRO A 125 20.01 10.89 0.70
CA PRO A 125 19.53 10.85 -0.67
C PRO A 125 20.62 11.26 -1.66
N THR A 126 20.55 10.70 -2.86
CA THR A 126 21.38 11.11 -3.99
C THR A 126 20.71 12.26 -4.73
N ALA A 127 21.49 13.24 -5.17
CA ALA A 127 20.99 14.42 -5.87
C ALA A 127 20.17 14.03 -7.12
N GLY A 128 19.01 14.66 -7.29
CA GLY A 128 18.10 14.46 -8.41
C GLY A 128 17.21 13.21 -8.32
N GLU A 129 17.53 12.26 -7.44
CA GLU A 129 16.79 11.01 -7.32
C GLU A 129 15.47 11.19 -6.57
N ARG A 130 14.54 10.25 -6.78
CA ARG A 130 13.24 10.20 -6.09
C ARG A 130 13.11 8.92 -5.27
N TYR A 131 12.42 9.07 -4.14
CA TYR A 131 12.27 8.03 -3.13
C TYR A 131 10.82 7.95 -2.65
N LEU A 132 10.47 6.80 -2.09
CA LEU A 132 9.14 6.53 -1.54
C LEU A 132 9.25 6.07 -0.08
N VAL A 133 8.39 6.60 0.78
CA VAL A 133 8.16 6.03 2.11
C VAL A 133 7.20 4.86 1.95
N SER A 134 7.68 3.66 2.25
CA SER A 134 6.93 2.42 2.08
C SER A 134 6.87 1.62 3.37
N GLY A 135 5.93 0.69 3.44
CA GLY A 135 5.79 -0.14 4.63
C GLY A 135 4.80 -1.28 4.51
N GLU A 136 4.65 -1.98 5.62
CA GLU A 136 3.66 -3.02 5.85
C GLU A 136 3.11 -2.87 7.27
N LEU A 137 1.80 -3.02 7.43
CA LEU A 137 1.16 -3.06 8.74
C LEU A 137 0.31 -4.32 8.85
N GLY A 138 0.56 -5.07 9.91
CA GLY A 138 -0.12 -6.31 10.21
C GLY A 138 0.04 -6.74 11.67
N GLU A 139 -0.73 -7.77 12.03
CA GLU A 139 -0.84 -8.30 13.39
C GLU A 139 0.49 -8.76 13.97
N TYR A 140 1.24 -9.54 13.19
CA TYR A 140 2.49 -10.15 13.64
C TYR A 140 3.73 -9.30 13.35
N TYR A 141 3.65 -8.48 12.32
CA TYR A 141 4.78 -7.72 11.80
C TYR A 141 4.29 -6.42 11.19
N SER A 142 4.95 -5.33 11.58
CA SER A 142 4.78 -4.03 10.98
C SER A 142 6.15 -3.43 10.72
N ALA A 143 6.34 -2.79 9.57
CA ALA A 143 7.57 -2.10 9.24
C ALA A 143 7.36 -0.88 8.35
N VAL A 144 8.26 0.09 8.45
CA VAL A 144 8.31 1.29 7.60
C VAL A 144 9.76 1.60 7.22
N TRP A 145 9.97 2.00 5.98
CA TRP A 145 11.29 2.25 5.39
C TRP A 145 11.21 3.25 4.23
N ILE A 146 12.38 3.62 3.70
CA ILE A 146 12.54 4.39 2.47
C ILE A 146 13.04 3.45 1.36
N GLU A 147 12.44 3.53 0.19
CA GLU A 147 12.86 2.80 -1.01
C GLU A 147 13.16 3.74 -2.18
N ASP A 148 14.04 3.28 -3.08
CA ASP A 148 14.29 3.93 -4.36
C ASP A 148 13.18 3.62 -5.38
N ILE A 149 13.27 4.21 -6.58
CA ILE A 149 12.27 4.01 -7.65
C ILE A 149 12.10 2.53 -8.06
N ASN A 150 13.10 1.69 -7.81
CA ASN A 150 13.09 0.27 -8.12
C ASN A 150 12.61 -0.60 -6.95
N GLY A 151 12.13 0.02 -5.87
CA GLY A 151 11.68 -0.69 -4.67
C GLY A 151 12.83 -1.29 -3.84
N ASN A 152 14.08 -0.89 -4.08
CA ASN A 152 15.18 -1.30 -3.21
C ASN A 152 15.14 -0.46 -1.93
N VAL A 153 15.28 -1.11 -0.79
CA VAL A 153 15.30 -0.45 0.53
C VAL A 153 16.63 0.30 0.69
N VAL A 154 16.55 1.61 0.87
CA VAL A 154 17.71 2.53 0.96
C VAL A 154 17.90 3.15 2.35
N SER A 155 17.06 2.79 3.32
CA SER A 155 17.22 3.14 4.74
C SER A 155 17.33 1.89 5.62
N THR A 156 17.63 2.09 6.90
CA THR A 156 17.27 1.09 7.91
C THR A 156 15.74 0.93 7.96
N MET A 157 15.24 -0.28 8.16
CA MET A 157 13.82 -0.51 8.43
C MET A 157 13.53 -0.25 9.91
N VAL A 158 12.43 0.43 10.20
CA VAL A 158 11.84 0.45 11.54
C VAL A 158 10.83 -0.69 11.60
N GLU A 159 11.02 -1.62 12.54
CA GLU A 159 10.20 -2.83 12.64
C GLU A 159 9.51 -2.92 14.02
N ALA A 160 8.29 -3.44 14.05
CA ALA A 160 7.59 -3.90 15.24
C ALA A 160 7.16 -5.36 15.03
N LYS A 161 7.48 -6.21 16.01
CA LYS A 161 7.26 -7.66 15.97
C LYS A 161 6.38 -8.05 17.15
N ALA A 162 5.25 -8.70 16.89
CA ALA A 162 4.35 -9.18 17.94
C ALA A 162 4.79 -10.58 18.44
N PRO A 163 4.31 -11.01 19.63
CA PRO A 163 4.46 -12.40 20.07
C PRO A 163 3.94 -13.37 18.99
N GLY A 164 4.71 -14.42 18.69
CA GLY A 164 4.41 -15.33 17.58
C GLY A 164 5.00 -14.91 16.23
N TYR A 165 5.70 -13.78 16.14
CA TYR A 165 6.53 -13.47 14.97
C TYR A 165 7.67 -14.49 14.84
N PHE A 166 7.68 -15.23 13.73
CA PHE A 166 8.78 -16.10 13.35
C PHE A 166 9.59 -15.43 12.24
N LYS A 167 10.85 -15.08 12.53
CA LYS A 167 11.79 -14.56 11.53
C LYS A 167 11.96 -15.63 10.46
N ILE A 168 11.45 -15.36 9.27
CA ILE A 168 11.66 -16.22 8.10
C ILE A 168 13.09 -15.94 7.65
N GLY A 169 13.88 -17.01 7.48
CA GLY A 169 15.31 -16.96 7.20
C GLY A 169 15.68 -15.86 6.21
N ASP A 170 16.80 -15.19 6.46
CA ASP A 170 17.30 -14.09 5.66
C ASP A 170 17.28 -14.53 4.19
N SER A 171 16.29 -14.06 3.42
CA SER A 171 16.39 -14.16 1.97
C SER A 171 17.68 -13.42 1.66
N GLU A 172 18.69 -14.14 1.17
CA GLU A 172 19.98 -13.59 0.78
C GLU A 172 19.74 -12.20 0.19
N ARG A 173 20.39 -11.20 0.80
CA ARG A 173 20.28 -9.78 0.48
C ARG A 173 20.38 -9.66 -1.04
N SER A 174 19.21 -9.65 -1.70
CA SER A 174 19.11 -9.67 -3.16
C SER A 174 19.93 -8.50 -3.65
N GLU A 175 20.81 -8.75 -4.63
CA GLU A 175 21.45 -7.65 -5.35
C GLU A 175 20.40 -6.61 -5.71
N LYS A 176 20.79 -5.32 -5.66
CA LYS A 176 19.91 -4.22 -6.07
C LYS A 176 19.33 -4.58 -7.42
N ARG A 177 18.00 -4.74 -7.46
CA ARG A 177 17.31 -5.17 -8.66
C ARG A 177 16.77 -3.95 -9.36
N VAL A 178 16.88 -3.94 -10.67
CA VAL A 178 16.16 -3.01 -11.54
C VAL A 178 14.85 -3.68 -11.91
N LEU A 179 13.72 -3.06 -11.59
CA LEU A 179 12.41 -3.58 -11.93
C LEU A 179 12.06 -3.22 -13.38
N THR A 180 11.35 -4.12 -14.05
CA THR A 180 10.75 -3.85 -15.36
C THR A 180 9.64 -2.81 -15.22
N ARG A 181 9.28 -2.15 -16.32
CA ARG A 181 8.22 -1.15 -16.36
C ARG A 181 6.87 -1.73 -15.90
N GLU A 182 6.61 -2.98 -16.23
CA GLU A 182 5.44 -3.74 -15.82
C GLU A 182 5.42 -3.93 -14.30
N GLU A 183 6.54 -4.41 -13.72
CA GLU A 183 6.67 -4.57 -12.28
C GLU A 183 6.51 -3.25 -11.53
N LEU A 184 7.09 -2.17 -12.06
CA LEU A 184 6.93 -0.82 -11.53
C LEU A 184 5.46 -0.38 -11.54
N PHE A 185 4.73 -0.67 -12.62
CA PHE A 185 3.30 -0.35 -12.72
C PHE A 185 2.48 -1.11 -11.67
N PHE A 186 2.70 -2.41 -11.50
CA PHE A 186 1.99 -3.22 -10.50
C PHE A 186 2.40 -2.90 -9.06
N GLY A 187 3.59 -2.32 -8.87
CA GLY A 187 4.12 -1.88 -7.58
C GLY A 187 3.67 -0.49 -7.15
N LEU A 188 3.00 0.28 -8.03
CA LEU A 188 2.52 1.62 -7.71
C LEU A 188 1.59 1.62 -6.50
N SER A 189 1.87 2.51 -5.56
CA SER A 189 1.11 2.71 -4.33
C SER A 189 0.27 3.98 -4.40
N GLY A 190 -0.78 4.06 -3.57
CA GLY A 190 -1.51 5.31 -3.37
C GLY A 190 -0.57 6.37 -2.78
N GLY A 191 -0.78 7.63 -3.14
CA GLY A 191 0.01 8.75 -2.62
C GLY A 191 1.29 9.06 -3.40
N GLU A 192 1.72 8.20 -4.32
CA GLU A 192 2.83 8.51 -5.23
C GLU A 192 2.51 9.73 -6.10
N SER A 193 3.46 10.65 -6.26
CA SER A 193 3.27 11.84 -7.08
C SER A 193 3.27 11.52 -8.57
N VAL A 194 2.64 12.38 -9.37
CA VAL A 194 2.71 12.28 -10.83
C VAL A 194 4.14 12.19 -11.35
N GLY A 195 5.07 12.98 -10.79
CA GLY A 195 6.47 12.94 -11.20
C GLY A 195 7.15 11.59 -10.92
N LEU A 196 6.71 10.86 -9.89
CA LEU A 196 7.35 9.58 -9.51
C LEU A 196 6.82 8.49 -10.43
N VAL A 197 5.53 8.57 -10.75
CA VAL A 197 4.91 7.70 -11.75
C VAL A 197 5.52 7.92 -13.13
N GLU A 198 5.75 9.18 -13.55
CA GLU A 198 6.38 9.49 -14.83
C GLU A 198 7.85 9.05 -14.89
N GLU A 199 8.59 9.10 -13.77
CA GLU A 199 9.94 8.56 -13.71
C GLU A 199 9.96 7.04 -13.79
N LYS A 200 9.03 6.36 -13.10
CA LYS A 200 8.89 4.90 -13.13
C LYS A 200 8.42 4.37 -14.49
N LEU A 201 7.44 5.05 -15.11
CA LEU A 201 6.69 4.51 -16.24
C LEU A 201 6.88 5.29 -17.55
N GLY A 202 7.55 6.44 -17.53
CA GLY A 202 7.57 7.38 -18.65
C GLY A 202 6.22 8.08 -18.86
N ALA A 203 6.12 8.80 -19.97
CA ALA A 203 4.89 9.51 -20.33
C ALA A 203 3.72 8.54 -20.61
N PRO A 204 2.47 8.92 -20.25
CA PRO A 204 1.30 8.13 -20.58
C PRO A 204 0.97 8.19 -22.07
N ASN A 205 0.29 7.16 -22.57
CA ASN A 205 -0.20 7.13 -23.96
C ASN A 205 -1.40 8.05 -24.18
N SER A 206 -2.23 8.25 -23.16
CA SER A 206 -3.32 9.23 -23.19
C SER A 206 -3.69 9.69 -21.79
N VAL A 207 -4.25 10.90 -21.69
CA VAL A 207 -4.69 11.50 -20.43
C VAL A 207 -6.17 11.85 -20.52
N GLU A 208 -6.96 11.39 -19.54
CA GLU A 208 -8.38 11.74 -19.40
C GLU A 208 -8.59 12.57 -18.14
N LYS A 209 -9.33 13.67 -18.23
CA LYS A 209 -9.61 14.56 -17.10
C LYS A 209 -11.08 14.46 -16.73
N TYR A 210 -11.37 14.19 -15.46
CA TYR A 210 -12.70 14.24 -14.89
C TYR A 210 -12.79 15.40 -13.89
N ARG A 211 -13.66 16.35 -14.17
CA ARG A 211 -13.92 17.47 -13.27
C ARG A 211 -15.11 17.13 -12.40
N ALA A 212 -14.91 17.13 -11.09
CA ALA A 212 -16.00 16.97 -10.16
C ALA A 212 -17.02 18.12 -10.32
N SER A 213 -18.30 17.78 -10.27
CA SER A 213 -19.36 18.79 -10.20
C SER A 213 -19.33 19.47 -8.84
N VAL A 214 -19.70 20.75 -8.78
CA VAL A 214 -19.86 21.52 -7.54
C VAL A 214 -20.87 20.85 -6.60
N PHE A 215 -21.79 20.05 -7.14
CA PHE A 215 -22.79 19.31 -6.38
C PHE A 215 -22.37 17.88 -6.02
N SER A 216 -21.19 17.42 -6.46
CA SER A 216 -20.71 16.07 -6.16
C SER A 216 -19.67 16.09 -5.04
N ASN A 217 -19.76 15.12 -4.12
CA ASN A 217 -18.76 14.92 -3.07
C ASN A 217 -17.49 14.20 -3.54
N SER A 218 -17.36 13.92 -4.84
CA SER A 218 -16.18 13.26 -5.39
C SER A 218 -15.09 14.27 -5.74
N PRO A 219 -13.80 13.98 -5.51
CA PRO A 219 -12.72 14.85 -5.96
C PRO A 219 -12.60 14.82 -7.49
N SER A 220 -12.03 15.88 -8.07
CA SER A 220 -11.65 15.85 -9.49
C SER A 220 -10.50 14.85 -9.68
N THR A 221 -10.48 14.15 -10.81
CA THR A 221 -9.47 13.14 -11.09
C THR A 221 -8.87 13.29 -12.47
N VAL A 222 -7.65 12.78 -12.63
CA VAL A 222 -6.96 12.68 -13.92
C VAL A 222 -6.52 11.23 -14.08
N THR A 223 -6.79 10.63 -15.23
CA THR A 223 -6.43 9.24 -15.53
C THR A 223 -5.34 9.20 -16.58
N TYR A 224 -4.20 8.63 -16.25
CA TYR A 224 -3.14 8.32 -17.20
C TYR A 224 -3.36 6.89 -17.72
N LYS A 225 -3.36 6.71 -19.03
CA LYS A 225 -3.46 5.38 -19.65
C LYS A 225 -2.12 4.99 -20.25
N TYR A 226 -1.69 3.78 -19.93
CA TYR A 226 -0.47 3.15 -20.40
C TYR A 226 -0.82 1.91 -21.22
N ALA A 227 -0.49 1.94 -22.50
CA ALA A 227 -0.76 0.87 -23.44
C ALA A 227 -0.13 -0.43 -22.93
N GLY A 228 -0.93 -1.49 -22.84
CA GLY A 228 -0.50 -2.81 -22.35
C GLY A 228 -0.37 -2.94 -20.83
N LEU A 229 -0.33 -1.84 -20.07
CA LEU A 229 -0.20 -1.87 -18.61
C LEU A 229 -1.52 -1.62 -17.88
N GLY A 230 -2.26 -0.58 -18.29
CA GLY A 230 -3.50 -0.19 -17.65
C GLY A 230 -3.65 1.31 -17.50
N SER A 231 -4.22 1.74 -16.38
CA SER A 231 -4.47 3.12 -16.06
C SER A 231 -4.13 3.45 -14.61
N VAL A 232 -3.64 4.67 -14.41
CA VAL A 232 -3.35 5.23 -13.10
C VAL A 232 -4.28 6.43 -12.91
N LEU A 233 -5.17 6.34 -11.94
CA LEU A 233 -6.07 7.40 -11.54
C LEU A 233 -5.39 8.24 -10.46
N PHE A 234 -5.31 9.55 -10.72
CA PHE A 234 -4.78 10.54 -9.80
C PHE A 234 -5.91 11.37 -9.20
N LEU A 235 -5.78 11.72 -7.92
CA LEU A 235 -6.45 12.91 -7.39
C LEU A 235 -5.88 14.13 -8.10
N SER A 236 -6.75 15.10 -8.39
CA SER A 236 -6.33 16.31 -9.10
C SER A 236 -6.77 17.57 -8.40
N ARG A 237 -5.88 18.56 -8.44
CA ARG A 237 -6.13 19.93 -7.99
C ARG A 237 -6.05 20.83 -9.21
N ASN A 238 -7.06 21.68 -9.41
CA ASN A 238 -7.15 22.55 -10.59
C ASN A 238 -7.05 21.80 -11.94
N SER A 239 -7.46 20.53 -11.99
CA SER A 239 -7.36 19.64 -13.16
C SER A 239 -5.95 19.17 -13.52
N GLU A 240 -5.00 19.32 -12.59
CA GLU A 240 -3.66 18.74 -12.69
C GLU A 240 -3.51 17.55 -11.74
N PRO A 241 -2.96 16.42 -12.21
CA PRO A 241 -2.75 15.23 -11.38
C PRO A 241 -1.75 15.55 -10.27
N GLU A 242 -2.07 15.14 -9.04
CA GLU A 242 -1.22 15.37 -7.88
C GLU A 242 -0.66 14.03 -7.39
N PHE A 243 -1.54 13.14 -6.94
CA PHE A 243 -1.16 11.88 -6.31
C PHE A 243 -2.01 10.70 -6.80
N VAL A 244 -1.39 9.52 -6.89
CA VAL A 244 -2.08 8.27 -7.23
C VAL A 244 -3.18 8.01 -6.20
N GLU A 245 -4.42 7.88 -6.68
CA GLU A 245 -5.56 7.39 -5.91
C GLU A 245 -5.73 5.89 -6.11
N ARG A 246 -5.58 5.43 -7.36
CA ARG A 246 -5.86 4.05 -7.73
C ARG A 246 -5.09 3.65 -8.98
N VAL A 247 -4.64 2.40 -9.02
CA VAL A 247 -4.03 1.76 -10.19
C VAL A 247 -5.01 0.69 -10.69
N ALA A 248 -5.27 0.67 -11.99
CA ALA A 248 -6.21 -0.24 -12.63
C ALA A 248 -5.54 -0.88 -13.87
N PRO A 249 -5.07 -2.14 -13.76
CA PRO A 249 -4.39 -2.84 -14.86
C PRO A 249 -5.25 -2.98 -16.14
N ALA A 250 -4.60 -3.07 -17.30
CA ALA A 250 -5.28 -3.24 -18.58
C ALA A 250 -5.89 -4.64 -18.67
N LEU A 251 -7.21 -4.69 -18.91
CA LEU A 251 -7.96 -5.94 -19.12
C LEU A 251 -7.58 -6.67 -20.43
N ASN A 252 -6.78 -6.07 -21.32
CA ASN A 252 -6.43 -6.62 -22.64
C ASN A 252 -5.52 -7.86 -22.60
N TYR A 253 -5.30 -8.48 -21.44
CA TYR A 253 -4.82 -9.85 -21.38
C TYR A 253 -5.92 -10.91 -21.54
N LEU A 254 -7.21 -10.63 -21.33
CA LEU A 254 -8.25 -11.66 -21.48
C LEU A 254 -9.59 -11.09 -22.01
N GLN A 255 -9.90 -11.53 -23.22
CA GLN A 255 -11.15 -11.57 -24.01
C GLN A 255 -12.37 -10.66 -23.71
N GLN A 256 -12.97 -10.24 -24.82
CA GLN A 256 -14.16 -9.40 -24.92
C GLN A 256 -15.41 -10.00 -24.26
N GLY A 257 -16.17 -9.12 -23.60
CA GLY A 257 -17.63 -9.18 -23.53
C GLY A 257 -18.23 -10.02 -22.40
N SER A 258 -18.44 -9.41 -21.23
CA SER A 258 -19.51 -9.83 -20.33
C SER A 258 -19.89 -8.73 -19.29
N PRO A 259 -21.12 -8.80 -18.70
CA PRO A 259 -21.71 -7.74 -17.88
C PRO A 259 -21.04 -7.55 -16.51
N ILE A 260 -21.38 -6.42 -15.87
CA ILE A 260 -20.69 -5.75 -14.75
C ILE A 260 -20.45 -6.59 -13.48
N GLU A 261 -21.17 -7.70 -13.25
CA GLU A 261 -20.89 -8.62 -12.13
C GLU A 261 -19.85 -9.71 -12.49
N ALA A 262 -19.71 -10.08 -13.77
CA ALA A 262 -18.68 -11.01 -14.25
C ALA A 262 -17.30 -10.35 -14.46
N GLN A 263 -17.21 -9.02 -14.30
CA GLN A 263 -15.98 -8.26 -14.50
C GLN A 263 -15.03 -8.31 -13.29
N PHE A 264 -15.57 -8.50 -12.08
CA PHE A 264 -14.75 -8.53 -10.85
C PHE A 264 -14.02 -9.87 -10.72
N ASP A 265 -14.72 -10.98 -10.90
CA ASP A 265 -14.13 -12.33 -10.87
C ASP A 265 -13.10 -12.49 -12.00
N SER A 266 -13.41 -11.96 -13.20
CA SER A 266 -12.47 -11.98 -14.33
C SER A 266 -11.21 -11.14 -14.10
N GLU A 267 -11.28 -10.04 -13.33
CA GLU A 267 -10.10 -9.22 -13.00
C GLU A 267 -9.19 -9.92 -11.98
N VAL A 268 -9.80 -10.51 -10.94
CA VAL A 268 -9.08 -11.29 -9.92
C VAL A 268 -8.43 -12.52 -10.55
N GLU A 269 -9.16 -13.27 -11.37
CA GLU A 269 -8.62 -14.42 -12.11
C GLU A 269 -7.47 -14.01 -13.03
N ALA A 270 -7.58 -12.88 -13.73
CA ALA A 270 -6.49 -12.37 -14.58
C ALA A 270 -5.23 -12.03 -13.78
N GLN A 271 -5.39 -11.39 -12.61
CA GLN A 271 -4.27 -11.09 -11.71
C GLN A 271 -3.62 -12.39 -11.18
N LEU A 272 -4.42 -13.39 -10.82
CA LEU A 272 -3.94 -14.68 -10.31
C LEU A 272 -3.32 -15.56 -11.42
N ASN A 273 -3.70 -15.37 -12.67
CA ASN A 273 -3.10 -16.05 -13.82
C ASN A 273 -1.78 -15.42 -14.29
N SER A 274 -1.38 -14.27 -13.73
CA SER A 274 -0.03 -13.75 -13.95
C SER A 274 1.05 -14.72 -13.47
N GLU A 275 2.28 -14.52 -13.93
CA GLU A 275 3.42 -15.38 -13.62
C GLU A 275 4.59 -14.57 -13.04
N GLY A 276 5.53 -15.30 -12.44
CA GLY A 276 6.79 -14.73 -12.02
C GLY A 276 6.64 -13.62 -10.99
N SER A 277 7.36 -12.52 -11.21
CA SER A 277 7.41 -11.39 -10.29
C SER A 277 6.11 -10.59 -10.21
N ILE A 278 5.31 -10.58 -11.29
CA ILE A 278 3.99 -9.96 -11.31
C ILE A 278 3.07 -10.70 -10.33
N LEU A 279 3.02 -12.04 -10.42
CA LEU A 279 2.23 -12.85 -9.49
C LEU A 279 2.66 -12.66 -8.04
N ARG A 280 3.96 -12.50 -7.80
CA ARG A 280 4.49 -12.19 -6.47
C ARG A 280 4.02 -10.84 -5.93
N HIS A 281 3.92 -9.80 -6.78
CA HIS A 281 3.35 -8.52 -6.38
C HIS A 281 1.85 -8.61 -6.14
N VAL A 282 1.13 -9.32 -7.01
CA VAL A 282 -0.29 -9.65 -6.81
C VAL A 282 -0.50 -10.32 -5.45
N ALA A 283 0.26 -11.37 -5.13
CA ALA A 283 0.15 -12.10 -3.86
C ALA A 283 0.38 -11.21 -2.63
N ARG A 284 1.39 -10.34 -2.69
CA ARG A 284 1.65 -9.36 -1.62
C ARG A 284 0.51 -8.35 -1.50
N ASN A 285 -0.04 -7.89 -2.62
CA ASN A 285 -1.18 -6.98 -2.63
C ASN A 285 -2.43 -7.65 -2.03
N PHE A 286 -2.69 -8.92 -2.30
CA PHE A 286 -3.75 -9.69 -1.63
C PHE A 286 -3.52 -9.79 -0.13
N TYR A 287 -2.32 -10.18 0.31
CA TYR A 287 -2.01 -10.31 1.75
C TYR A 287 -2.17 -8.99 2.52
N ARG A 288 -1.93 -7.86 1.85
CA ARG A 288 -2.09 -6.53 2.43
C ARG A 288 -3.57 -6.12 2.60
N ARG A 289 -4.55 -6.80 1.99
CA ARG A 289 -6.00 -6.55 2.17
C ARG A 289 -6.46 -7.13 3.50
N ASP A 290 -7.33 -6.42 4.21
CA ASP A 290 -7.77 -6.85 5.55
C ASP A 290 -8.98 -7.78 5.52
N GLU A 291 -9.86 -7.64 4.52
CA GLU A 291 -10.96 -8.57 4.25
C GLU A 291 -10.95 -8.94 2.77
N ILE A 292 -11.12 -10.23 2.50
CA ILE A 292 -11.22 -10.81 1.16
C ILE A 292 -12.42 -11.74 1.18
N ASP A 293 -13.34 -11.58 0.23
CA ASP A 293 -14.51 -12.42 0.07
C ASP A 293 -14.15 -13.88 -0.24
N VAL A 294 -15.10 -14.79 0.02
CA VAL A 294 -14.87 -16.23 -0.10
C VAL A 294 -14.64 -16.62 -1.55
N GLU A 295 -15.34 -16.00 -2.51
CA GLU A 295 -15.14 -16.26 -3.93
C GLU A 295 -13.70 -15.97 -4.38
N THR A 296 -13.16 -14.83 -3.98
CA THR A 296 -11.76 -14.45 -4.25
C THR A 296 -10.76 -15.36 -3.55
N LEU A 297 -11.03 -15.79 -2.31
CA LEU A 297 -10.20 -16.74 -1.59
C LEU A 297 -10.22 -18.13 -2.26
N ASP A 298 -11.36 -18.57 -2.81
CA ASP A 298 -11.48 -19.79 -3.59
C ASP A 298 -10.60 -19.71 -4.87
N LEU A 299 -10.51 -18.54 -5.52
CA LEU A 299 -9.59 -18.33 -6.65
C LEU A 299 -8.11 -18.38 -6.23
N VAL A 300 -7.77 -17.79 -5.08
CA VAL A 300 -6.41 -17.88 -4.50
C VAL A 300 -6.07 -19.35 -4.20
N ALA A 301 -7.01 -20.10 -3.62
CA ALA A 301 -6.89 -21.53 -3.35
C ALA A 301 -6.64 -22.35 -4.62
N LYS A 302 -7.38 -22.09 -5.70
CA LYS A 302 -7.14 -22.69 -7.03
C LYS A 302 -5.73 -22.38 -7.56
N LYS A 303 -5.25 -21.15 -7.41
CA LYS A 303 -3.90 -20.77 -7.85
C LYS A 303 -2.81 -21.49 -7.04
N ILE A 304 -2.97 -21.61 -5.73
CA ILE A 304 -2.04 -22.39 -4.89
C ILE A 304 -1.98 -23.84 -5.37
N TRP A 305 -3.13 -24.46 -5.62
CA TRP A 305 -3.20 -25.86 -6.05
C TRP A 305 -2.56 -26.09 -7.42
N SER A 306 -2.91 -25.28 -8.42
CA SER A 306 -2.40 -25.42 -9.79
C SER A 306 -0.89 -25.15 -9.90
N ALA A 307 -0.35 -24.24 -9.08
CA ALA A 307 1.07 -23.87 -9.10
C ALA A 307 1.92 -24.59 -8.03
N LYS A 308 1.39 -25.62 -7.36
CA LYS A 308 2.09 -26.34 -6.26
C LYS A 308 3.42 -26.99 -6.68
N SER A 309 3.56 -27.30 -7.98
CA SER A 309 4.75 -27.92 -8.59
C SER A 309 5.56 -26.96 -9.46
N THR A 310 5.47 -25.64 -9.23
CA THR A 310 6.26 -24.66 -9.98
C THR A 310 7.73 -24.64 -9.55
N GLU A 311 8.64 -24.53 -10.53
CA GLU A 311 10.07 -24.32 -10.31
C GLU A 311 10.48 -22.83 -10.29
N ASP A 312 9.61 -21.93 -10.74
CA ASP A 312 9.93 -20.50 -10.82
C ASP A 312 10.02 -19.87 -9.41
N ARG A 313 11.16 -19.23 -9.12
CA ARG A 313 11.45 -18.67 -7.79
C ARG A 313 10.45 -17.61 -7.35
N ASN A 314 9.96 -16.78 -8.28
CA ASN A 314 9.02 -15.72 -7.93
C ASN A 314 7.62 -16.28 -7.70
N THR A 315 7.19 -17.27 -8.49
CA THR A 315 5.94 -18.00 -8.34
C THR A 315 5.95 -18.79 -7.03
N ILE A 316 7.05 -19.46 -6.68
CA ILE A 316 7.24 -20.09 -5.36
C ILE A 316 7.04 -19.07 -4.22
N ASP A 317 7.60 -17.85 -4.33
CA ASP A 317 7.37 -16.79 -3.34
C ASP A 317 5.91 -16.35 -3.31
N ALA A 318 5.28 -16.19 -4.49
CA ALA A 318 3.88 -15.82 -4.60
C ALA A 318 2.95 -16.84 -3.95
N ILE A 319 3.14 -18.14 -4.20
CA ILE A 319 2.35 -19.21 -3.59
C ILE A 319 2.54 -19.23 -2.07
N ALA A 320 3.76 -19.04 -1.58
CA ALA A 320 4.02 -18.88 -0.15
C ALA A 320 3.23 -17.70 0.45
N TRP A 321 3.18 -16.55 -0.24
CA TRP A 321 2.36 -15.41 0.17
C TRP A 321 0.86 -15.72 0.13
N PHE A 322 0.37 -16.43 -0.88
CA PHE A 322 -1.02 -16.84 -0.95
C PHE A 322 -1.43 -17.82 0.16
N CYS A 323 -0.55 -18.74 0.59
CA CYS A 323 -0.81 -19.54 1.79
C CYS A 323 -1.07 -18.65 3.01
N ARG A 324 -0.31 -17.54 3.16
CA ARG A 324 -0.52 -16.56 4.23
C ARG A 324 -1.80 -15.74 4.04
N VAL A 325 -2.25 -15.53 2.80
CA VAL A 325 -3.55 -14.90 2.53
C VAL A 325 -4.67 -15.77 3.10
N LEU A 326 -4.64 -17.08 2.82
CA LEU A 326 -5.62 -18.03 3.35
C LEU A 326 -5.55 -18.11 4.88
N GLU A 327 -4.35 -18.20 5.46
CA GLU A 327 -4.13 -18.12 6.92
C GLU A 327 -4.79 -16.88 7.54
N LYS A 328 -4.47 -15.68 7.01
CA LYS A 328 -4.96 -14.39 7.51
C LYS A 328 -6.49 -14.31 7.46
N SER A 329 -7.13 -14.94 6.48
CA SER A 329 -8.59 -14.97 6.38
C SER A 329 -9.27 -15.67 7.57
N SER A 330 -8.54 -16.49 8.33
CA SER A 330 -9.07 -17.32 9.42
C SER A 330 -10.23 -18.23 9.00
N ASN A 331 -10.35 -18.53 7.70
CA ASN A 331 -11.44 -19.33 7.16
C ASN A 331 -11.06 -20.81 7.11
N SER A 332 -11.65 -21.61 8.00
CA SER A 332 -11.41 -23.06 8.14
C SER A 332 -11.67 -23.89 6.88
N ARG A 333 -12.39 -23.34 5.89
CA ARG A 333 -12.66 -23.97 4.60
C ARG A 333 -11.39 -24.40 3.85
N TYR A 334 -10.26 -23.75 4.08
CA TYR A 334 -9.02 -24.01 3.33
C TYR A 334 -8.03 -24.96 4.02
N ARG A 335 -8.40 -25.54 5.17
CA ARG A 335 -7.49 -26.40 5.95
C ARG A 335 -7.05 -27.62 5.14
N ASP A 336 -7.98 -28.36 4.54
CA ASP A 336 -7.66 -29.57 3.79
C ASP A 336 -6.74 -29.29 2.61
N LEU A 337 -6.99 -28.20 1.88
CA LEU A 337 -6.11 -27.76 0.80
C LEU A 337 -4.69 -27.50 1.29
N LEU A 338 -4.55 -26.73 2.37
CA LEU A 338 -3.23 -26.38 2.91
C LEU A 338 -2.49 -27.60 3.47
N GLU A 339 -3.21 -28.56 4.06
CA GLU A 339 -2.64 -29.85 4.45
C GLU A 339 -2.11 -30.61 3.22
N MET A 340 -2.93 -30.77 2.18
CA MET A 340 -2.53 -31.45 0.94
C MET A 340 -1.32 -30.78 0.29
N VAL A 341 -1.33 -29.45 0.15
CA VAL A 341 -0.21 -28.69 -0.42
C VAL A 341 1.04 -28.80 0.45
N SER A 342 0.91 -28.90 1.76
CA SER A 342 2.04 -29.10 2.68
C SER A 342 2.77 -30.43 2.47
N VAL A 343 2.08 -31.43 1.90
CA VAL A 343 2.60 -32.75 1.58
C VAL A 343 3.06 -32.84 0.13
N GLN A 344 2.27 -32.29 -0.80
CA GLN A 344 2.41 -32.56 -2.23
C GLN A 344 3.23 -31.51 -2.99
N ALA A 345 3.39 -30.29 -2.50
CA ALA A 345 4.14 -29.25 -3.22
C ALA A 345 5.61 -29.65 -3.40
N GLU A 346 6.20 -29.40 -4.57
CA GLU A 346 7.60 -29.77 -4.87
C GLU A 346 8.60 -28.89 -4.12
N SER A 347 8.28 -27.61 -3.98
CA SER A 347 9.11 -26.64 -3.25
C SER A 347 9.01 -26.83 -1.73
N SER A 348 10.16 -27.00 -1.08
CA SER A 348 10.24 -27.04 0.39
C SER A 348 9.72 -25.76 1.05
N LYS A 349 9.85 -24.62 0.36
CA LYS A 349 9.30 -23.34 0.81
C LYS A 349 7.78 -23.40 0.83
N VAL A 350 7.14 -23.76 -0.29
CA VAL A 350 5.66 -23.86 -0.35
C VAL A 350 5.13 -24.84 0.71
N ARG A 351 5.75 -26.02 0.86
CA ARG A 351 5.35 -26.98 1.90
C ARG A 351 5.38 -26.38 3.30
N LYS A 352 6.45 -25.63 3.62
CA LYS A 352 6.60 -24.97 4.92
C LYS A 352 5.49 -23.95 5.19
N TYR A 353 5.18 -23.09 4.22
CA TYR A 353 4.14 -22.06 4.39
C TYR A 353 2.74 -22.64 4.43
N ALA A 354 2.46 -23.65 3.60
CA ALA A 354 1.18 -24.35 3.63
C ALA A 354 0.96 -25.05 4.99
N ARG A 355 2.00 -25.69 5.54
CA ARG A 355 1.93 -26.29 6.89
C ARG A 355 1.67 -25.25 7.98
N SER A 356 2.42 -24.15 7.96
CA SER A 356 2.23 -23.07 8.94
C SER A 356 0.81 -22.51 8.89
N ALA A 357 0.29 -22.27 7.68
CA ALA A 357 -1.07 -21.77 7.50
C ALA A 357 -2.12 -22.79 7.96
N PHE A 358 -1.95 -24.08 7.65
CA PHE A 358 -2.81 -25.16 8.11
C PHE A 358 -2.88 -25.24 9.64
N GLU A 359 -1.73 -25.17 10.32
CA GLU A 359 -1.64 -25.24 11.79
C GLU A 359 -2.31 -24.04 12.49
N LEU A 360 -2.31 -22.87 11.83
CA LEU A 360 -2.84 -21.62 12.38
C LEU A 360 -4.32 -21.38 12.07
N LEU A 361 -4.88 -22.02 11.04
CA LEU A 361 -6.30 -21.91 10.74
C LEU A 361 -7.17 -22.58 11.81
N PRO A 362 -8.35 -22.04 12.16
CA PRO A 362 -9.24 -22.66 13.15
C PRO A 362 -9.67 -24.06 12.71
N ASP A 363 -9.65 -25.03 13.62
CA ASP A 363 -10.15 -26.39 13.39
C ASP A 363 -11.66 -26.43 13.67
N VAL A 364 -12.45 -26.07 12.66
CA VAL A 364 -13.92 -26.00 12.74
C VAL A 364 -14.50 -26.84 11.61
N ASP A 365 -15.51 -27.64 11.95
CA ASP A 365 -16.24 -28.47 11.00
C ASP A 365 -17.06 -27.57 10.04
N VAL A 366 -16.51 -27.32 8.86
CA VAL A 366 -17.09 -26.53 7.78
C VAL A 366 -16.85 -27.22 6.44
N VAL A 367 -17.69 -26.89 5.44
CA VAL A 367 -17.51 -27.40 4.07
C VAL A 367 -16.18 -26.93 3.51
N GLN A 368 -15.26 -27.89 3.33
CA GLN A 368 -13.91 -27.64 2.84
C GLN A 368 -13.89 -27.26 1.35
N PHE A 369 -12.89 -26.49 0.96
CA PHE A 369 -12.57 -26.23 -0.42
C PHE A 369 -11.94 -27.48 -1.03
N VAL A 370 -12.48 -27.93 -2.15
CA VAL A 370 -11.97 -29.08 -2.89
C VAL A 370 -11.34 -28.55 -4.18
N PRO A 371 -10.01 -28.71 -4.37
CA PRO A 371 -9.39 -28.33 -5.63
C PRO A 371 -9.87 -29.22 -6.77
N ASP A 372 -9.87 -28.69 -8.00
CA ASP A 372 -10.15 -29.48 -9.20
C ASP A 372 -9.13 -30.62 -9.33
N ALA A 373 -9.58 -31.79 -9.81
CA ALA A 373 -8.70 -32.93 -10.02
C ALA A 373 -7.67 -32.61 -11.12
N ASP A 374 -6.41 -32.99 -10.86
CA ASP A 374 -5.29 -32.86 -11.81
C ASP A 374 -5.48 -33.69 -13.09
#